data_AF-A0A5J6PYI9-F1
#
_entry.id   AF-A0A5J6PYI9-F1
#
_cell.length_a   1.000
_cell.length_b   1.000
_cell.length_c   1.000
_cell.angle_alpha   90.00
_cell.angle_beta   90.00
_cell.angle_gamma   90.00
#
_symmetry.space_group_name_H-M   'P 1'
#
loop_
_entity.id
_entity.type
_entity.pdbx_description
1 polymer ?
#
loop_
_entity_poly.entity_id
_entity_poly.type
_entity_poly.pdbx_seq_one_letter_code
_entity_poly.pdbx_strand_id
1 'polypeptide(L)'
;MDHNDIRKGVLQAQVVDRNSGFLLFEIFVVPPTLAYFVATSKFVSEYVGQDSLVFIFTGFFLFFFFVYGVFFNTKFRRYIALFFSFLWVYSAWKFVGPDKPFSDYQITDYFIDVFFRSIPCVIIFLITLFLHWHDFIFLDDMQN
;
A
#
# COMPACT_ATOMS: atom_id res chain seq x y z
N MET A 1 0.56 -13.28 -37.74
CA MET A 1 0.52 -12.23 -36.70
C MET A 1 0.56 -10.91 -37.42
N ASP A 2 -0.47 -10.09 -37.27
CA ASP A 2 -0.60 -8.85 -38.02
C ASP A 2 0.37 -7.79 -37.45
N HIS A 3 0.98 -6.97 -38.32
CA HIS A 3 2.04 -6.04 -37.88
C HIS A 3 1.52 -5.00 -36.87
N ASN A 4 0.21 -4.77 -36.90
CA ASN A 4 -0.51 -3.88 -35.99
C ASN A 4 -0.70 -4.49 -34.59
N ASP A 5 -0.79 -5.81 -34.47
CA ASP A 5 -0.90 -6.51 -33.18
C ASP A 5 0.43 -6.50 -32.44
N ILE A 6 1.54 -6.67 -33.17
CA ILE A 6 2.90 -6.54 -32.62
C ILE A 6 3.12 -5.11 -32.11
N ARG A 7 2.70 -4.10 -32.88
CA ARG A 7 2.85 -2.69 -32.47
C ARG A 7 2.03 -2.34 -31.23
N LYS A 8 0.82 -2.89 -31.10
CA LYS A 8 -0.01 -2.73 -29.88
C LYS A 8 0.62 -3.43 -28.68
N GLY A 9 1.16 -4.63 -28.86
CA GLY A 9 1.88 -5.35 -27.82
C GLY A 9 3.12 -4.59 -27.33
N VAL A 10 3.92 -4.04 -28.25
CA VAL A 10 5.09 -3.21 -27.92
C VAL A 10 4.68 -1.92 -27.20
N LEU A 11 3.59 -1.28 -27.61
CA LEU A 11 3.09 -0.06 -26.96
C LEU A 11 2.52 -0.35 -25.56
N GLN A 12 1.81 -1.47 -25.37
CA GLN A 12 1.34 -1.88 -24.05
C GLN A 12 2.51 -2.24 -23.14
N ALA A 13 3.50 -2.99 -23.63
CA ALA A 13 4.72 -3.29 -22.88
C ALA A 13 5.48 -2.02 -22.47
N GLN A 14 5.62 -1.03 -23.36
CA GLN A 14 6.26 0.25 -23.03
C GLN A 14 5.48 1.09 -22.00
N VAL A 15 4.15 1.00 -21.99
CA VAL A 15 3.32 1.68 -20.98
C VAL A 15 3.40 0.97 -19.63
N VAL A 16 3.46 -0.36 -19.64
CA VAL A 16 3.64 -1.17 -18.43
C VAL A 16 5.05 -1.00 -17.86
N ASP A 17 6.10 -0.98 -18.67
CA ASP A 17 7.49 -0.70 -18.24
C ASP A 17 7.65 0.71 -17.66
N ARG A 18 6.88 1.69 -18.16
CA ARG A 18 6.95 3.08 -17.66
C ARG A 18 6.15 3.33 -16.40
N ASN A 19 5.13 2.53 -16.12
CA ASN A 19 4.20 2.72 -15.01
C ASN A 19 4.30 1.63 -13.93
N SER A 20 5.04 0.54 -14.19
CA SER A 20 5.26 -0.52 -13.22
C SER A 20 6.49 -0.23 -12.36
N GLY A 21 6.35 -0.43 -11.06
CA GLY A 21 7.37 -0.14 -10.07
C GLY A 21 6.84 0.37 -8.75
N PHE A 22 5.53 0.66 -8.63
CA PHE A 22 4.97 1.21 -7.40
C PHE A 22 4.97 0.16 -6.28
N LEU A 23 4.46 -1.04 -6.56
CA LEU A 23 4.53 -2.19 -5.67
C LEU A 23 5.98 -2.59 -5.36
N LEU A 24 6.87 -2.55 -6.35
CA LEU A 24 8.30 -2.83 -6.16
C LEU A 24 8.96 -1.79 -5.25
N PHE A 25 8.67 -0.51 -5.43
CA PHE A 25 9.12 0.55 -4.54
C PHE A 25 8.62 0.34 -3.11
N GLU A 26 7.34 0.00 -2.95
CA GLU A 26 6.75 -0.29 -1.65
C GLU A 26 7.42 -1.47 -0.94
N ILE A 27 7.78 -2.54 -1.66
CA ILE A 27 8.55 -3.67 -1.15
C ILE A 27 9.87 -3.21 -0.52
N PHE A 28 10.54 -2.27 -1.18
CA PHE A 28 11.86 -1.80 -0.74
C PHE A 28 11.79 -0.72 0.32
N VAL A 29 10.71 0.06 0.38
CA VAL A 29 10.63 1.23 1.26
C VAL A 29 9.78 0.97 2.50
N VAL A 30 8.58 0.41 2.36
CA VAL A 30 7.62 0.33 3.46
C VAL A 30 8.10 -0.62 4.58
N PRO A 31 8.53 -1.87 4.31
CA PRO A 31 8.98 -2.77 5.37
C PRO A 31 10.23 -2.29 6.12
N PRO A 32 11.30 -1.79 5.46
CA PRO A 32 12.44 -1.22 6.17
C PRO A 32 12.09 0.04 6.96
N THR A 33 11.19 0.88 6.44
CA THR A 33 10.73 2.08 7.14
C THR A 33 9.90 1.69 8.38
N LEU A 34 9.02 0.70 8.26
CA LEU A 34 8.23 0.18 9.38
C LEU A 34 9.14 -0.44 10.45
N ALA A 35 10.12 -1.23 10.05
CA ALA A 35 11.12 -1.82 10.94
C ALA A 35 11.97 -0.74 11.63
N TYR A 36 12.37 0.30 10.90
CA TYR A 36 13.11 1.44 11.44
C TYR A 36 12.28 2.24 12.44
N PHE A 37 11.02 2.59 12.13
CA PHE A 37 10.12 3.28 13.05
C PHE A 37 9.83 2.45 14.30
N VAL A 38 9.64 1.14 14.15
CA VAL A 38 9.52 0.21 15.28
C VAL A 38 10.78 0.22 16.14
N ALA A 39 11.97 0.17 15.54
CA ALA A 39 13.23 0.14 16.26
C ALA A 39 13.57 1.49 16.93
N THR A 40 13.09 2.61 16.38
CA THR A 40 13.43 3.97 16.85
C THR A 40 12.33 4.67 17.66
N SER A 41 11.09 4.20 17.59
CA SER A 41 10.00 4.79 18.35
C SER A 41 10.15 4.50 19.85
N LYS A 42 10.54 5.53 20.60
CA LYS A 42 10.45 5.59 22.07
C LYS A 42 9.01 5.50 22.61
N PHE A 43 8.03 5.19 21.76
CA PHE A 43 6.61 5.02 22.10
C PHE A 43 6.38 3.82 23.04
N VAL A 44 7.37 2.92 23.16
CA VAL A 44 7.40 1.77 24.09
C VAL A 44 8.50 1.96 25.14
N SER A 45 8.84 3.20 25.51
CA SER A 45 9.82 3.43 26.59
C SER A 45 9.32 3.04 27.98
N GLU A 46 8.01 2.76 28.14
CA GLU A 46 7.44 2.25 29.39
C GLU A 46 7.33 0.70 29.46
N TYR A 47 7.58 -0.04 28.37
CA TYR A 47 7.44 -1.52 28.32
C TYR A 47 8.67 -2.20 27.70
N VAL A 48 9.85 -1.74 28.11
CA VAL A 48 11.13 -2.18 27.56
C VAL A 48 11.44 -3.63 27.98
N GLY A 49 11.20 -4.58 27.09
CA GLY A 49 11.76 -5.93 27.20
C GLY A 49 11.08 -7.00 26.34
N GLN A 50 9.75 -7.01 26.27
CA GLN A 50 8.99 -8.05 25.54
C GLN A 50 8.33 -7.53 24.26
N ASP A 51 7.83 -6.30 24.24
CA ASP A 51 7.07 -5.78 23.09
C ASP A 51 7.96 -5.41 21.90
N SER A 52 9.21 -4.97 22.13
CA SER A 52 10.15 -4.64 21.05
C SER A 52 10.50 -5.84 20.16
N LEU A 53 10.61 -7.04 20.73
CA LEU A 53 10.79 -8.27 19.96
C LEU A 53 9.53 -8.61 19.18
N VAL A 54 8.35 -8.50 19.80
CA VAL A 54 7.06 -8.74 19.11
C VAL A 54 6.90 -7.82 17.92
N PHE A 55 7.24 -6.54 18.04
CA PHE A 55 7.17 -5.59 16.93
C PHE A 55 8.20 -5.88 15.82
N ILE A 56 9.44 -6.24 16.18
CA ILE A 56 10.46 -6.64 15.19
C ILE A 56 10.02 -7.92 14.45
N PHE A 57 9.57 -8.94 15.18
CA PHE A 57 9.05 -10.16 14.59
C PHE A 57 7.83 -9.90 13.71
N THR A 58 6.92 -9.01 14.14
CA THR A 58 5.74 -8.64 13.36
C THR A 58 6.14 -7.93 12.06
N GLY A 59 7.07 -6.97 12.12
CA GLY A 59 7.56 -6.25 10.93
C GLY A 59 8.31 -7.17 9.96
N PHE A 60 9.18 -8.04 10.48
CA PHE A 60 9.92 -9.01 9.68
C PHE A 60 8.97 -10.07 9.08
N PHE A 61 8.00 -10.58 9.85
CA PHE A 61 7.04 -11.55 9.35
C PHE A 61 6.13 -10.95 8.27
N LEU A 62 5.70 -9.69 8.43
CA LEU A 62 5.01 -8.94 7.38
C LEU A 62 5.85 -8.82 6.11
N PHE A 63 7.15 -8.54 6.24
CA PHE A 63 8.07 -8.50 5.11
C PHE A 63 8.17 -9.87 4.38
N PHE A 64 8.40 -10.96 5.11
CA PHE A 64 8.50 -12.30 4.52
C PHE A 64 7.20 -12.74 3.89
N PHE A 65 6.07 -12.51 4.55
CA PHE A 65 4.74 -12.79 4.01
C PHE A 65 4.51 -12.01 2.71
N PHE A 66 4.94 -10.76 2.66
CA PHE A 66 4.83 -9.92 1.48
C PHE A 66 5.68 -10.42 0.32
N VAL A 67 6.99 -10.62 0.53
CA VAL A 67 7.91 -11.12 -0.50
C VAL A 67 7.43 -12.47 -1.03
N TYR A 68 6.99 -13.35 -0.13
CA TYR A 68 6.42 -14.63 -0.49
C TYR A 68 5.15 -14.49 -1.35
N GLY A 69 4.19 -13.66 -0.92
CA GLY A 69 2.93 -13.49 -1.63
C GLY A 69 3.05 -12.73 -2.96
N VAL A 70 4.05 -11.87 -3.14
CA VAL A 70 4.28 -11.19 -4.42
C VAL A 70 5.02 -12.08 -5.41
N PHE A 71 6.13 -12.70 -5.00
CA PHE A 71 7.00 -13.41 -5.94
C PHE A 71 6.69 -14.91 -6.08
N PHE A 72 6.24 -15.57 -5.01
CA PHE A 72 6.14 -17.03 -4.96
C PHE A 72 4.71 -17.56 -5.02
N ASN A 73 3.71 -16.80 -4.58
CA ASN A 73 2.31 -17.23 -4.60
C ASN A 73 1.39 -16.15 -5.17
N THR A 74 1.15 -16.24 -6.47
CA THR A 74 0.36 -15.28 -7.25
C THR A 74 -1.07 -15.09 -6.73
N LYS A 75 -1.64 -16.06 -6.00
CA LYS A 75 -2.97 -15.94 -5.39
C LYS A 75 -3.02 -14.87 -4.29
N PHE A 76 -1.89 -14.59 -3.63
CA PHE A 76 -1.83 -13.60 -2.55
C PHE A 76 -1.65 -12.16 -3.03
N ARG A 77 -1.20 -11.95 -4.27
CA ARG A 77 -0.96 -10.62 -4.86
C ARG A 77 -2.13 -9.65 -4.67
N ARG A 78 -3.37 -10.07 -4.95
CA ARG A 78 -4.56 -9.21 -4.80
C ARG A 78 -4.77 -8.73 -3.36
N TYR A 79 -4.56 -9.60 -2.38
CA TYR A 79 -4.70 -9.25 -0.96
C TYR A 79 -3.60 -8.29 -0.51
N ILE A 80 -2.40 -8.49 -1.05
CA ILE A 80 -1.25 -7.63 -0.81
C ILE A 80 -1.49 -6.22 -1.36
N ALA A 81 -1.98 -6.10 -2.59
CA ALA A 81 -2.33 -4.81 -3.17
C ALA A 81 -3.41 -4.08 -2.37
N LEU A 82 -4.45 -4.79 -1.94
CA LEU A 82 -5.48 -4.22 -1.09
C LEU A 82 -4.88 -3.69 0.21
N PHE A 83 -4.02 -4.47 0.88
CA PHE A 83 -3.37 -4.07 2.12
C PHE A 83 -2.56 -2.76 1.96
N PHE A 84 -1.74 -2.65 0.91
CA PHE A 84 -0.94 -1.44 0.67
C PHE A 84 -1.78 -0.25 0.24
N SER A 85 -2.80 -0.46 -0.58
CA SER A 85 -3.78 0.58 -0.90
C SER A 85 -4.46 1.11 0.36
N PHE A 86 -4.83 0.24 1.31
CA PHE A 86 -5.36 0.69 2.61
C PHE A 86 -4.33 1.43 3.47
N LEU A 87 -3.05 1.08 3.37
CA LEU A 87 -1.98 1.76 4.10
C LEU A 87 -1.78 3.20 3.58
N TRP A 88 -1.88 3.42 2.27
CA TRP A 88 -1.90 4.76 1.68
C TRP A 88 -3.16 5.54 2.03
N VAL A 89 -4.32 4.90 2.05
CA VAL A 89 -5.58 5.50 2.52
C VAL A 89 -5.44 5.99 3.94
N TYR A 90 -4.91 5.15 4.84
CA TYR A 90 -4.69 5.53 6.23
C TYR A 90 -3.73 6.71 6.35
N SER A 91 -2.64 6.68 5.58
CA SER A 91 -1.66 7.77 5.56
C SER A 91 -2.30 9.07 5.08
N ALA A 92 -3.07 9.04 3.98
CA ALA A 92 -3.82 10.17 3.49
C ALA A 92 -4.81 10.70 4.53
N TRP A 93 -5.58 9.80 5.16
CA TRP A 93 -6.53 10.12 6.21
C TRP A 93 -5.87 10.83 7.40
N LYS A 94 -4.61 10.55 7.72
CA LYS A 94 -3.88 11.28 8.75
C LYS A 94 -3.57 12.74 8.38
N PHE A 95 -3.48 13.06 7.09
CA PHE A 95 -3.25 14.42 6.61
C PHE A 95 -4.53 15.22 6.40
N VAL A 96 -5.62 14.56 5.97
CA VAL A 96 -6.90 15.22 5.65
C VAL A 96 -8.02 14.95 6.67
N GLY A 97 -7.74 14.15 7.69
CA GLY A 97 -8.71 13.71 8.69
C GLY A 97 -9.27 14.85 9.55
N PRO A 98 -10.24 14.56 10.44
CA PRO A 98 -10.94 15.58 11.21
C PRO A 98 -9.99 16.41 12.08
N ASP A 99 -10.18 17.73 12.08
CA ASP A 99 -9.28 18.69 12.74
C ASP A 99 -9.54 18.80 14.26
N LYS A 100 -10.67 18.27 14.72
CA LYS A 100 -11.15 18.34 16.10
C LYS A 100 -11.77 17.00 16.53
N PRO A 101 -11.84 16.71 17.84
CA PRO A 101 -12.41 15.45 18.33
C PRO A 101 -13.92 15.35 18.07
N PHE A 102 -14.43 14.11 18.01
CA PHE A 102 -15.85 13.82 17.76
C PHE A 102 -16.81 14.54 18.73
N SER A 103 -16.39 14.76 19.98
CA SER A 103 -17.16 15.47 21.01
C SER A 103 -17.58 16.88 20.60
N ASP A 104 -16.86 17.49 19.66
CA ASP A 104 -17.02 18.90 19.28
C ASP A 104 -17.85 19.06 17.99
N TYR A 105 -18.44 17.98 17.49
CA TYR A 105 -19.32 17.98 16.32
C TYR A 105 -20.78 17.76 16.71
N GLN A 106 -21.68 18.43 16.00
CA GLN A 106 -23.04 17.91 15.85
C GLN A 106 -22.99 16.68 14.93
N ILE A 107 -23.82 15.67 15.22
CA ILE A 107 -23.79 14.37 14.53
C ILE A 107 -23.88 14.53 13.00
N THR A 108 -24.75 15.42 12.50
CA THR A 108 -24.91 15.69 11.07
C THR A 108 -23.66 16.31 10.44
N ASP A 109 -23.06 17.28 11.13
CA ASP A 109 -21.86 17.97 10.65
C ASP A 109 -20.65 17.03 10.63
N TYR A 110 -20.57 16.13 11.61
CA TYR A 110 -19.55 15.08 11.64
C TYR A 110 -19.63 14.17 10.40
N PHE A 111 -20.82 13.66 10.08
CA PHE A 111 -20.99 12.78 8.92
C PHE A 111 -20.66 13.50 7.61
N ILE A 112 -21.05 14.76 7.48
CA ILE A 112 -20.74 15.58 6.29
C ILE A 112 -19.22 15.80 6.18
N ASP A 113 -18.57 16.19 7.27
CA ASP A 113 -17.12 16.45 7.31
C ASP A 113 -16.31 15.18 6.99
N VAL A 114 -16.65 14.05 7.63
CA VAL A 114 -16.05 12.74 7.35
C VAL A 114 -16.28 12.31 5.91
N PHE A 115 -17.48 12.52 5.37
CA PHE A 115 -17.79 12.15 3.99
C PHE A 115 -16.90 12.92 3.00
N PHE A 116 -16.82 14.25 3.09
CA PHE A 116 -15.99 15.04 2.19
C PHE A 116 -14.50 14.75 2.36
N ARG A 117 -14.02 14.50 3.58
CA ARG A 117 -12.62 14.13 3.85
C ARG A 117 -12.27 12.72 3.38
N SER A 118 -13.26 11.84 3.25
CA SER A 118 -13.05 10.49 2.72
C SER A 118 -12.85 10.46 1.20
N ILE A 119 -13.35 11.45 0.45
CA ILE A 119 -13.20 11.54 -1.01
C ILE A 119 -11.75 11.42 -1.48
N PRO A 120 -10.79 12.25 -1.01
CA PRO A 120 -9.39 12.11 -1.42
C PRO A 120 -8.80 10.75 -1.01
N CYS A 121 -9.24 10.18 0.10
CA CYS A 121 -8.80 8.87 0.56
C CYS A 121 -9.28 7.76 -0.39
N VAL A 122 -10.54 7.81 -0.83
CA VAL A 122 -11.09 6.89 -1.84
C VAL A 122 -10.37 7.04 -3.18
N ILE A 123 -10.06 8.27 -3.61
CA ILE A 123 -9.29 8.51 -4.84
C ILE A 123 -7.90 7.86 -4.74
N ILE A 124 -7.20 8.07 -3.62
CA ILE A 124 -5.89 7.46 -3.36
C ILE A 124 -5.97 5.93 -3.34
N PHE A 125 -7.01 5.37 -2.71
CA PHE A 125 -7.26 3.92 -2.73
C PHE A 125 -7.35 3.40 -4.18
N LEU A 126 -8.18 4.03 -5.00
CA LEU A 126 -8.41 3.60 -6.38
C LEU A 126 -7.16 3.74 -7.24
N ILE A 127 -6.41 4.84 -7.11
CA ILE A 127 -5.16 5.06 -7.84
C ILE A 127 -4.12 4.02 -7.44
N THR A 128 -3.88 3.81 -6.15
CA THR A 128 -2.89 2.84 -5.66
C THR A 128 -3.27 1.41 -6.07
N LEU A 129 -4.55 1.05 -5.97
CA LEU A 129 -5.03 -0.27 -6.38
C LEU A 129 -4.86 -0.49 -7.89
N PHE A 130 -5.13 0.54 -8.70
CA PHE A 130 -4.90 0.52 -10.14
C PHE A 130 -3.42 0.32 -10.48
N LEU A 131 -2.51 1.03 -9.80
CA LEU A 131 -1.07 0.89 -9.99
C LEU A 131 -0.59 -0.53 -9.60
N HIS A 132 -1.02 -1.06 -8.45
CA HIS A 132 -0.69 -2.43 -8.05
C HIS A 132 -1.20 -3.48 -9.04
N TRP A 133 -2.38 -3.27 -9.62
CA TRP A 133 -2.90 -4.18 -10.64
C TRP A 133 -2.02 -4.20 -11.89
N HIS A 134 -1.54 -3.03 -12.34
CA HIS A 134 -0.58 -2.94 -13.43
C HIS A 134 0.77 -3.58 -13.09
N ASP A 135 1.25 -3.43 -11.86
CA ASP A 135 2.46 -4.09 -11.38
C ASP A 135 2.34 -5.62 -11.42
N PHE A 136 1.17 -6.17 -11.11
CA PHE A 136 0.97 -7.62 -11.20
C PHE A 136 0.93 -8.14 -12.62
N ILE A 137 0.30 -7.41 -13.54
CA ILE A 137 0.32 -7.76 -14.97
C ILE A 137 1.77 -7.82 -15.47
N PHE A 138 2.58 -6.82 -15.12
CA PHE A 138 4.00 -6.81 -15.45
C PHE A 138 4.76 -8.03 -14.88
N LEU A 139 4.53 -8.33 -13.60
CA LEU A 139 5.16 -9.48 -12.94
C LEU A 139 4.74 -10.82 -13.56
N ASP A 140 3.49 -10.94 -14.02
CA ASP A 140 3.00 -12.11 -14.76
C ASP A 140 3.64 -12.20 -16.15
N ASP A 141 3.84 -11.08 -16.85
CA ASP A 141 4.51 -11.03 -18.15
C ASP A 141 6.00 -11.40 -18.06
N MET A 142 6.70 -11.07 -16.97
CA MET A 142 8.10 -11.46 -16.77
C MET A 142 8.29 -12.93 -16.37
N GLN A 143 7.25 -13.59 -15.86
CA GLN A 143 7.32 -14.97 -15.38
C GLN A 143 6.99 -16.01 -16.47
N ASN A 144 6.45 -15.58 -17.62
CA ASN A 144 6.08 -16.42 -18.77
C ASN A 144 6.99 -16.18 -19.98
#